data_AF-A0A358TUU8-F1
#
_entry.id   AF-A0A358TUU8-F1
#
_cell.length_a   1.000
_cell.length_b   1.000
_cell.length_c   1.000
_cell.angle_alpha   90.00
_cell.angle_beta   90.00
_cell.angle_gamma   90.00
#
_symmetry.space_group_name_H-M   'P 1'
#
loop_
_entity.id
_entity.type
_entity.pdbx_description
1 polymer ?
#
loop_
_entity_poly.entity_id
_entity_poly.type
_entity_poly.pdbx_seq_one_letter_code
_entity_poly.pdbx_strand_id
1 'polypeptide(L)'
;MRQGEEDKKGEYFNFFNAIKAAEAQAEIRAVELWHKQMPQDWRAAQAFLERRYPERWGKRERVEFTGKEGGPIEIESMRARLIEKLTSLTKQGSTMESDN
;
A
#
# COMPACT_ATOMS: atom_id res chain seq x y z
N MET A 1 5.05 14.35 -24.08
CA MET A 1 5.66 13.34 -23.20
C MET A 1 5.63 11.95 -23.83
N ARG A 2 4.46 11.31 -24.02
CA ARG A 2 4.36 9.91 -24.50
C ARG A 2 5.13 9.59 -25.78
N GLN A 3 5.06 10.45 -26.80
CA GLN A 3 5.78 10.25 -28.06
C GLN A 3 7.31 10.27 -27.89
N GLY A 4 7.85 11.20 -27.10
CA GLY A 4 9.30 11.27 -26.83
C GLY A 4 9.82 10.14 -25.94
N GLU A 5 8.94 9.45 -25.21
CA GLU A 5 9.28 8.25 -24.43
C GLU A 5 9.35 6.99 -25.31
N GLU A 6 8.46 6.90 -26.32
CA GLU A 6 8.40 5.79 -27.28
C GLU A 6 9.50 5.90 -28.37
N ASP A 7 9.84 7.13 -28.76
CA ASP A 7 10.87 7.41 -29.75
C ASP A 7 12.29 7.10 -29.22
N LYS A 8 13.20 6.67 -30.09
CA LYS A 8 14.61 6.38 -29.73
C LYS A 8 15.61 7.46 -30.17
N LYS A 9 15.13 8.46 -30.93
CA LYS A 9 15.91 9.57 -31.48
C LYS A 9 14.98 10.66 -32.00
N GLY A 10 15.48 11.89 -32.13
CA GLY A 10 14.73 13.02 -32.67
C GLY A 10 14.44 14.09 -31.61
N GLU A 11 13.83 15.19 -32.03
CA GLU A 11 13.61 16.38 -31.19
C GLU A 11 12.74 16.07 -29.96
N TYR A 12 11.65 15.31 -30.13
CA TYR A 12 10.78 14.90 -29.03
C TYR A 12 11.48 13.98 -28.02
N PHE A 13 12.33 13.05 -28.49
CA PHE A 13 13.16 12.21 -27.63
C PHE A 13 14.19 13.03 -26.85
N ASN A 14 14.84 14.00 -27.51
CA ASN A 14 15.82 14.88 -26.87
C ASN A 14 15.15 15.76 -25.81
N PHE A 15 13.99 16.33 -26.11
CA PHE A 15 13.21 17.13 -25.17
C PHE A 15 12.74 16.29 -23.96
N PHE A 16 12.27 15.07 -24.21
CA PHE A 16 11.89 14.13 -23.15
C PHE A 16 13.06 13.81 -22.21
N ASN A 17 14.23 13.48 -22.76
CA ASN A 17 15.42 13.23 -21.96
C ASN A 17 15.90 14.48 -21.21
N ALA A 18 15.80 15.66 -21.82
CA ALA A 18 16.16 16.92 -21.16
C ALA A 18 15.25 17.18 -19.94
N ILE A 19 13.94 16.93 -20.05
CA ILE A 19 13.02 17.01 -18.91
C ILE A 19 13.41 16.00 -17.83
N LYS A 20 13.60 14.71 -18.18
CA LYS A 20 14.00 13.69 -17.20
C LYS A 20 15.30 14.04 -16.48
N ALA A 21 16.28 14.57 -17.21
CA ALA A 21 17.54 15.03 -16.63
C ALA A 21 17.33 16.21 -15.68
N ALA A 22 16.50 17.19 -16.06
CA ALA A 22 16.17 18.33 -15.21
C ALA A 22 15.42 17.91 -13.93
N GLU A 23 14.49 16.96 -14.03
CA GLU A 23 13.77 16.40 -12.88
C GLU A 23 14.73 15.67 -11.93
N ALA A 24 15.63 14.83 -12.46
CA ALA A 24 16.64 14.15 -11.65
C ALA A 24 17.59 15.15 -10.95
N GLN A 25 18.00 16.22 -11.63
CA GLN A 25 18.81 17.29 -11.03
C GLN A 25 18.05 18.06 -9.95
N ALA A 26 16.77 18.34 -10.16
CA ALA A 26 15.93 19.00 -9.17
C ALA A 26 15.77 18.14 -7.90
N GLU A 27 15.60 16.82 -8.06
CA GLU A 27 15.53 15.88 -6.96
C GLU A 27 16.84 15.83 -6.16
N ILE A 28 17.99 15.72 -6.84
CA ILE A 28 19.32 15.77 -6.18
C ILE A 28 19.46 17.05 -5.36
N ARG A 29 19.12 18.20 -5.95
CA ARG A 29 19.21 19.49 -5.27
C ARG A 29 18.29 19.57 -4.06
N ALA A 30 17.07 19.03 -4.15
CA ALA A 30 16.15 18.96 -3.03
C ALA A 30 16.72 18.12 -1.87
N VAL A 31 17.32 16.96 -2.18
CA VAL A 31 17.99 16.11 -1.19
C VAL A 31 19.17 16.83 -0.53
N GLU A 32 19.99 17.55 -1.29
CA GLU A 32 21.10 18.34 -0.74
C GLU A 32 20.62 19.44 0.22
N LEU A 33 19.58 20.17 -0.16
CA LEU A 33 19.00 21.21 0.70
C LEU A 33 18.43 20.60 1.97
N TRP A 34 17.74 19.47 1.86
CA TRP A 34 17.21 18.76 3.01
C TRP A 34 18.32 18.29 3.95
N HIS A 35 19.39 17.69 3.40
CA HIS A 35 20.56 17.28 4.17
C HIS A 35 21.23 18.46 4.89
N LYS A 36 21.34 19.63 4.23
CA LYS A 36 21.85 20.86 4.86
C LYS A 36 20.98 21.38 6.00
N GLN A 37 19.68 21.10 5.98
CA GLN A 37 18.75 21.52 7.03
C GLN A 37 18.71 20.55 8.23
N MET A 38 19.15 19.29 8.06
CA MET A 38 19.15 18.29 9.14
C MET A 38 19.82 18.74 10.46
N PRO A 39 20.92 19.51 10.46
CA PRO A 39 21.49 20.02 11.71
C PRO A 39 20.56 20.94 12.50
N GLN A 40 19.63 21.61 11.81
CA GLN A 40 18.68 22.57 12.41
C GLN A 40 17.35 21.94 12.80
N ASP A 41 16.96 20.85 12.12
CA ASP A 41 15.76 20.08 12.44
C ASP A 41 16.09 18.59 12.58
N TRP A 42 16.21 18.14 13.83
CA TRP A 42 16.48 16.74 14.14
C TRP A 42 15.40 15.78 13.61
N ARG A 43 14.16 16.24 13.38
CA ARG A 43 13.07 15.41 12.82
C ARG A 43 13.35 15.04 11.36
N ALA A 44 14.03 15.91 10.61
CA ALA A 44 14.49 15.61 9.25
C ALA A 44 15.51 14.46 9.25
N ALA A 45 16.47 14.50 10.17
CA ALA A 45 17.46 13.43 10.35
C ALA A 45 16.78 12.13 10.81
N GLN A 46 15.84 12.19 11.75
CA GLN A 46 15.07 11.02 12.18
C GLN A 46 14.29 10.39 11.03
N ALA A 47 13.52 11.19 10.26
CA ALA A 47 12.73 10.69 9.15
C ALA A 47 13.60 10.08 8.02
N PHE A 48 14.79 10.64 7.81
CA PHE A 48 15.78 10.07 6.88
C PHE A 48 16.27 8.70 7.36
N LEU A 49 16.66 8.59 8.63
CA LEU A 49 17.15 7.34 9.21
C LEU A 49 16.06 6.26 9.28
N GLU A 50 14.82 6.63 9.62
CA GLU A 50 13.64 5.75 9.59
C GLU A 50 13.44 5.10 8.22
N ARG A 51 13.60 5.85 7.13
CA ARG A 51 13.43 5.34 5.76
C ARG A 51 14.65 4.57 5.25
N ARG A 52 15.86 5.04 5.56
CA ARG A 52 17.12 4.43 5.07
C ARG A 52 17.46 3.14 5.81
N TYR A 53 17.13 3.06 7.10
CA TYR A 53 17.45 1.97 8.01
C TYR A 53 16.23 1.57 8.87
N PRO A 54 15.12 1.13 8.25
CA PRO A 54 13.86 0.89 8.95
C PRO A 54 13.96 -0.16 10.05
N GLU A 55 14.85 -1.14 9.93
CA GLU A 55 15.07 -2.16 10.96
C GLU A 55 15.56 -1.58 12.30
N ARG A 56 16.47 -0.60 12.23
CA ARG A 56 17.11 0.02 13.40
C ARG A 56 16.38 1.26 13.90
N TRP A 57 15.84 2.04 12.98
CA TRP A 57 15.28 3.37 13.28
C TRP A 57 13.77 3.45 13.06
N GLY A 58 13.17 2.49 12.35
CA GLY A 58 11.73 2.47 12.10
C GLY A 58 10.93 2.35 13.39
N LYS A 59 9.74 2.97 13.39
CA LYS A 59 8.82 2.90 14.51
C LYS A 59 8.40 1.45 14.73
N ARG A 60 8.68 0.93 15.92
CA ARG A 60 8.19 -0.38 16.36
C ARG A 60 6.90 -0.16 17.14
N GLU A 61 5.78 -0.32 16.45
CA GLU A 61 4.47 -0.28 17.09
C GLU A 61 4.06 -1.70 17.48
N ARG A 62 3.76 -1.89 18.76
CA ARG A 62 3.15 -3.14 19.24
C ARG A 62 1.65 -3.01 19.05
N VAL A 63 1.14 -3.58 17.97
CA VAL A 63 -0.29 -3.63 17.70
C VAL A 63 -0.87 -4.89 18.35
N GLU A 64 -1.82 -4.73 19.26
CA GLU A 64 -2.63 -5.83 19.78
C GLU A 64 -3.85 -6.01 18.89
N PHE A 65 -4.08 -7.24 18.44
CA PHE A 65 -5.21 -7.58 17.58
C PHE A 65 -6.25 -8.35 18.40
N THR A 66 -7.39 -7.72 18.67
CA THR A 66 -8.52 -8.32 19.40
C THR A 66 -9.82 -8.19 18.60
N GLY A 67 -10.73 -9.15 18.81
CA GLY A 67 -12.10 -9.08 18.32
C GLY A 67 -12.96 -8.11 19.13
N LYS A 68 -14.28 -8.13 18.88
CA LYS A 68 -15.26 -7.27 19.55
C LYS A 68 -15.13 -7.43 21.08
N GLU A 69 -15.12 -6.30 21.79
CA GLU A 69 -15.01 -6.25 23.25
C GLU A 69 -13.75 -6.93 23.83
N GLY A 70 -12.67 -6.99 23.04
CA GLY A 70 -11.43 -7.66 23.46
C GLY A 70 -11.47 -9.19 23.32
N GLY A 71 -12.53 -9.74 22.73
CA GLY A 71 -12.71 -11.16 22.53
C GLY A 71 -11.85 -11.74 21.39
N PRO A 72 -11.98 -13.04 21.10
CA PRO A 72 -11.32 -13.67 19.96
C PRO A 72 -11.71 -13.02 18.64
N ILE A 73 -10.78 -12.99 17.67
CA ILE A 73 -11.09 -12.55 16.30
C ILE A 73 -12.00 -13.59 15.66
N GLU A 74 -13.23 -13.18 15.34
CA GLU A 74 -14.19 -14.03 14.62
C GLU A 74 -13.81 -14.08 13.13
N ILE A 75 -13.28 -15.22 12.69
CA ILE A 75 -12.99 -15.47 11.28
C ILE A 75 -14.16 -16.25 10.68
N GLU A 76 -15.05 -15.55 10.00
CA GLU A 76 -16.13 -16.19 9.27
C GLU A 76 -15.59 -16.78 7.95
N SER A 77 -15.48 -18.11 7.90
CA SER A 77 -14.98 -18.79 6.69
C SER A 77 -16.05 -18.84 5.59
N MET A 78 -15.64 -18.66 4.33
CA MET A 78 -16.53 -18.87 3.17
C MET A 78 -17.17 -20.26 3.16
N ARG A 79 -16.46 -21.28 3.66
CA ARG A 79 -16.97 -22.65 3.81
C ARG A 79 -18.12 -22.71 4.82
N ALA A 80 -18.00 -22.03 5.96
CA ALA A 80 -19.07 -21.95 6.96
C ALA A 80 -20.31 -21.28 6.38
N ARG A 81 -20.14 -20.15 5.68
CA ARG A 81 -21.24 -19.47 4.96
C ARG A 81 -21.90 -20.35 3.91
N LEU A 82 -21.10 -21.12 3.17
CA LEU A 82 -21.61 -21.99 2.12
C LEU A 82 -22.43 -23.15 2.71
N ILE A 83 -21.95 -23.77 3.80
CA ILE A 83 -22.68 -24.82 4.49
C ILE A 83 -24.01 -24.29 5.01
N GLU A 84 -24.02 -23.13 5.66
CA GLU A 84 -25.26 -22.50 6.15
C GLU A 84 -26.26 -22.26 5.02
N LYS A 85 -25.79 -21.68 3.89
CA LYS A 85 -26.63 -21.42 2.72
C LYS A 85 -27.16 -22.70 2.06
N LEU A 86 -26.35 -23.76 1.99
CA LEU A 86 -26.82 -25.04 1.46
C LEU A 86 -27.86 -25.67 2.41
N THR A 87 -27.63 -25.61 3.72
CA THR A 87 -28.58 -26.16 4.70
C THR A 87 -29.92 -25.42 4.70
N SER A 88 -29.93 -24.11 4.51
CA SER A 88 -31.17 -23.34 4.42
C SER A 88 -31.95 -23.65 3.14
N LEU A 89 -31.27 -23.85 2.01
CA LEU A 89 -31.89 -24.26 0.75
C LEU A 89 -32.49 -25.67 0.83
N THR A 90 -31.80 -26.62 1.46
CA THR A 90 -32.32 -27.99 1.63
C THR A 90 -33.56 -28.02 2.53
N LYS A 91 -33.59 -27.19 3.59
CA LYS A 91 -34.76 -27.07 4.48
C LYS A 91 -35.98 -26.49 3.78
N GLN A 92 -35.76 -25.58 2.83
CA GLN A 92 -36.82 -24.95 2.04
C GLN A 92 -37.37 -25.88 0.93
N GLY A 93 -36.54 -26.80 0.43
CA GLY A 93 -36.98 -27.87 -0.47
C GLY A 93 -37.84 -28.93 0.22
N SER A 94 -37.51 -29.33 1.45
CA SER A 94 -38.28 -30.35 2.18
C SER A 94 -39.67 -29.87 2.60
N THR A 95 -39.89 -28.55 2.72
CA THR A 95 -41.21 -27.97 2.98
C THR A 95 -42.11 -27.91 1.74
N MET A 96 -41.54 -28.04 0.53
CA MET A 96 -42.30 -28.05 -0.73
C MET A 96 -42.70 -29.48 -1.16
N GLU A 97 -42.11 -30.51 -0.56
CA GLU A 97 -42.32 -31.92 -0.93
C GLU A 97 -43.31 -32.64 0.02
N SER A 98 -43.73 -31.99 1.11
CA SER A 98 -44.74 -32.49 2.06
C SER A 98 -46.18 -32.04 1.78
N ASP A 99 -46.40 -31.26 0.70
CA ASP A 99 -47.70 -30.67 0.32
C ASP A 99 -48.29 -31.27 -0.98
N ASN A 100 -47.87 -32.48 -1.40
CA ASN A 100 -48.42 -33.17 -2.59
C ASN A 100 -48.91 -34.58 -2.28
#